data_AF-A0AA38UHM1-F1
#
_entry.id   AF-A0AA38UHM1-F1
#
_cell.length_a   1.000
_cell.length_b   1.000
_cell.length_c   1.000
_cell.angle_alpha   90.00
_cell.angle_beta   90.00
_cell.angle_gamma   90.00
#
_symmetry.space_group_name_H-M   'P 1'
#
loop_
_entity.id
_entity.type
_entity.pdbx_description
1 polymer ?
#
loop_
_entity_poly.entity_id
_entity_poly.type
_entity_poly.pdbx_seq_one_letter_code
_entity_poly.pdbx_strand_id
1 'polypeptide(L)'
;MSKAQETILDASDSELNVYNEYLWPSEIVWREHYHWLKSKGYLLRPRYHPDWVPSWTGSTIFPYRFEDCQTAALVPFNLDAIRIADGKPVMLRLVDPPSISDELEIGRLVSSKDIHFGLSCSCAL
;
A
#
# COMPACT_ATOMS: atom_id res chain seq x y z
N MET A 1 22.05 -11.70 16.19
CA MET A 1 20.63 -11.58 16.56
C MET A 1 20.37 -10.11 16.80
N SER A 2 20.07 -9.37 15.71
CA SER A 2 19.93 -7.92 15.76
C SER A 2 18.52 -7.56 16.18
N LYS A 3 18.40 -6.68 17.17
CA LYS A 3 17.15 -6.14 17.70
C LYS A 3 16.35 -5.50 16.55
N ALA A 4 15.16 -6.03 16.25
CA ALA A 4 14.14 -5.25 15.57
C ALA A 4 13.75 -4.10 16.51
N GLN A 5 13.99 -2.86 16.08
CA GLN A 5 13.63 -1.66 16.82
C GLN A 5 12.12 -1.48 16.78
N GLU A 6 11.45 -2.00 17.80
CA GLU A 6 10.12 -1.59 18.16
C GLU A 6 10.28 -0.23 18.89
N THR A 7 10.07 0.86 18.17
CA THR A 7 9.97 2.19 18.78
C THR A 7 8.69 2.82 18.27
N ILE A 8 7.68 2.78 19.14
CA ILE A 8 6.46 3.56 19.01
C ILE A 8 6.90 5.02 19.04
N LEU A 9 6.71 5.73 17.93
CA LEU A 9 7.04 7.15 17.81
C LEU A 9 6.19 7.94 18.81
N ASP A 10 6.84 8.50 19.84
CA ASP A 10 6.22 9.49 20.71
C ASP A 10 5.97 10.78 19.91
N ALA A 11 4.97 11.59 20.27
CA ALA A 11 4.54 12.74 19.44
C ALA A 11 5.66 13.76 19.13
N SER A 12 6.70 13.81 19.96
CA SER A 12 7.90 14.64 19.77
C SER A 12 8.86 14.15 18.68
N ASP A 13 8.83 12.86 18.31
CA ASP A 13 9.70 12.28 17.27
C ASP A 13 9.18 12.48 15.84
N SER A 14 7.92 12.93 15.71
CA SER A 14 7.30 13.18 14.39
C SER A 14 8.00 14.29 13.61
N GLU A 15 8.65 15.25 14.29
CA GLU A 15 9.46 16.29 13.65
C GLU A 15 10.80 15.78 13.12
N LEU A 16 11.25 14.58 13.52
CA LEU A 16 12.56 14.05 13.14
C LEU A 16 12.53 13.07 11.95
N ASN A 17 11.35 12.52 11.59
CA ASN A 17 11.22 11.64 10.42
C ASN A 17 11.13 12.40 9.08
N VAL A 18 11.81 13.56 8.97
CA VAL A 18 11.81 14.43 7.79
C VAL A 18 12.30 13.70 6.53
N TYR A 19 13.18 12.72 6.71
CA TYR A 19 13.75 11.93 5.63
C TYR A 19 13.07 10.57 5.45
N ASN A 20 11.96 10.29 6.14
CA ASN A 20 11.25 9.02 6.04
C ASN A 20 12.14 7.80 6.35
N GLU A 21 13.08 7.93 7.29
CA GLU A 21 13.97 6.85 7.74
C GLU A 21 13.21 5.74 8.49
N TYR A 22 12.07 6.11 9.07
CA TYR A 22 11.13 5.19 9.70
C TYR A 22 9.82 5.13 8.91
N LEU A 23 9.11 4.02 9.07
CA LEU A 23 7.76 3.88 8.54
C LEU A 23 6.79 4.75 9.35
N TRP A 24 5.92 5.47 8.65
CA TRP A 24 4.80 6.17 9.29
C TRP A 24 3.79 5.16 9.86
N PRO A 25 2.96 5.54 10.85
CA PRO A 25 1.93 4.65 11.39
C PRO A 25 1.01 4.03 10.32
N SER A 26 0.68 4.79 9.29
CA SER A 26 -0.10 4.34 8.13
C SER A 26 0.62 3.32 7.24
N GLU A 27 1.94 3.27 7.29
CA GLU A 27 2.77 2.35 6.51
C GLU A 27 2.98 1.01 7.20
N ILE A 28 2.84 0.96 8.53
CA ILE A 28 3.07 -0.24 9.34
C ILE A 28 2.20 -1.40 8.86
N VAL A 29 0.93 -1.15 8.55
CA VAL A 29 0.00 -2.19 8.07
C VAL A 29 0.51 -2.90 6.81
N TRP A 30 1.18 -2.18 5.90
CA TRP A 30 1.75 -2.75 4.68
C TRP A 30 2.97 -3.63 4.99
N ARG A 31 3.82 -3.20 5.93
CA ARG A 31 4.96 -4.01 6.41
C ARG A 31 4.48 -5.30 7.07
N GLU A 32 3.51 -5.22 7.97
CA GLU A 32 2.98 -6.40 8.68
C GLU A 32 2.39 -7.44 7.70
N HIS A 33 1.79 -6.99 6.60
CA HIS A 33 1.22 -7.87 5.58
C HIS A 33 2.20 -8.28 4.47
N TYR A 34 3.47 -7.82 4.51
CA TYR A 34 4.43 -8.03 3.42
C TYR A 34 4.56 -9.50 3.01
N HIS A 35 4.84 -10.39 3.97
CA HIS A 35 5.02 -11.82 3.69
C HIS A 35 3.73 -12.49 3.22
N TRP A 36 2.58 -12.10 3.78
CA TRP A 36 1.29 -12.62 3.37
C TRP A 36 0.96 -12.20 1.93
N LEU A 37 1.10 -10.93 1.57
CA LEU A 37 0.90 -10.43 0.21
C LEU A 37 1.86 -11.10 -0.80
N LYS A 38 3.13 -11.27 -0.41
CA LYS A 38 4.11 -12.00 -1.20
C LYS A 38 3.67 -13.45 -1.45
N SER A 39 3.15 -14.13 -0.42
CA SER A 39 2.59 -15.49 -0.56
C SER A 39 1.36 -15.56 -1.48
N LYS A 40 0.63 -14.44 -1.64
CA LYS A 40 -0.50 -14.30 -2.57
C LYS A 40 -0.08 -13.88 -3.98
N GLY A 41 1.22 -13.73 -4.24
CA GLY A 41 1.75 -13.38 -5.55
C GLY A 41 1.90 -11.87 -5.79
N TYR A 42 1.93 -11.05 -4.73
CA TYR A 42 2.12 -9.60 -4.83
C TYR A 42 3.38 -9.16 -4.09
N LEU A 43 4.32 -8.55 -4.82
CA LEU A 43 5.57 -8.05 -4.26
C LEU A 43 5.47 -6.55 -4.02
N LEU A 44 5.56 -6.14 -2.76
CA LEU A 44 5.60 -4.72 -2.38
C LEU A 44 6.97 -4.11 -2.64
N ARG A 45 7.01 -2.78 -2.71
CA ARG A 45 8.25 -1.98 -2.75
C ARG A 45 9.20 -2.36 -1.59
N PRO A 46 10.53 -2.24 -1.78
CA PRO A 46 11.52 -2.58 -0.74
C PRO A 46 11.26 -1.91 0.61
N ARG A 47 10.74 -0.67 0.62
CA ARG A 47 10.37 0.09 1.83
C ARG A 47 9.52 -0.70 2.83
N TYR A 48 8.61 -1.54 2.34
CA TYR A 48 7.68 -2.29 3.18
C TYR A 48 8.19 -3.69 3.55
N HIS A 49 9.43 -4.04 3.18
CA HIS A 49 10.06 -5.27 3.66
C HIS A 49 10.31 -5.15 5.18
N PRO A 50 10.08 -6.20 5.99
CA PRO A 50 10.31 -6.14 7.44
C PRO A 50 11.76 -5.81 7.82
N ASP A 51 12.71 -6.28 7.01
CA ASP A 51 14.15 -5.98 7.15
C ASP A 51 14.61 -4.76 6.33
N TRP A 52 13.70 -3.87 5.93
CA TRP A 52 14.06 -2.69 5.14
C TRP A 52 15.02 -1.76 5.90
N VAL A 53 16.02 -1.26 5.17
CA VAL A 53 16.94 -0.23 5.62
C VAL A 53 16.94 0.87 4.55
N PRO A 54 16.91 2.16 4.94
CA PRO A 54 16.90 3.26 3.99
C PRO A 54 18.05 3.17 2.98
N SER A 55 17.73 3.25 1.68
CA SER A 55 18.74 3.10 0.61
C SER A 55 19.78 4.23 0.58
N TRP A 56 19.51 5.36 1.23
CA TRP A 56 20.44 6.48 1.39
C TRP A 56 21.39 6.32 2.60
N THR A 57 21.33 5.22 3.33
CA THR A 57 22.24 4.98 4.46
C THR A 57 23.69 4.98 3.97
N GLY A 58 24.51 5.92 4.47
CA GLY A 58 25.91 6.10 4.04
C GLY A 58 26.09 6.85 2.71
N SER A 59 25.01 7.33 2.10
CA SER A 59 25.05 8.15 0.89
C SER A 59 25.29 9.64 1.22
N THR A 60 25.94 10.35 0.30
CA THR A 60 26.04 11.82 0.33
C THR A 60 24.90 12.50 -0.45
N ILE A 61 24.06 11.72 -1.13
CA ILE A 61 22.92 12.20 -1.90
C ILE A 61 21.74 12.42 -0.96
N PHE A 62 21.00 13.50 -1.17
CA PHE A 62 19.81 13.80 -0.38
C PHE A 62 18.75 12.67 -0.43
N PRO A 63 18.16 12.28 0.71
CA PRO A 63 17.21 11.16 0.80
C PRO A 63 16.04 11.24 -0.18
N TYR A 64 15.46 12.43 -0.42
CA TYR A 64 14.33 12.61 -1.34
C TYR A 64 14.65 12.22 -2.80
N ARG A 65 15.91 11.97 -3.17
CA ARG A 65 16.29 11.46 -4.50
C ARG A 65 16.12 9.94 -4.61
N PHE A 66 15.93 9.25 -3.49
CA PHE A 66 15.75 7.81 -3.45
C PHE A 66 14.27 7.46 -3.49
N GLU A 67 13.96 6.38 -4.19
CA GLU A 67 12.59 5.93 -4.41
C GLU A 67 11.92 5.57 -3.08
N ASP A 68 12.61 4.83 -2.21
CA ASP A 68 12.12 4.38 -0.91
C ASP A 68 12.03 5.49 0.14
N CYS A 69 12.48 6.71 -0.17
CA CYS A 69 12.20 7.91 0.61
C CYS A 69 10.84 8.52 0.23
N GLN A 70 10.28 8.18 -0.94
CA GLN A 70 9.00 8.71 -1.41
C GLN A 70 7.84 7.91 -0.80
N THR A 71 7.13 8.53 0.13
CA THR A 71 5.96 7.97 0.82
C THR A 71 4.67 8.62 0.33
N ALA A 72 3.56 7.88 0.41
CA ALA A 72 2.27 8.34 -0.03
C ALA A 72 1.37 8.72 1.16
N ALA A 73 1.85 9.65 2.00
CA ALA A 73 1.17 10.01 3.26
C ALA A 73 -0.29 10.45 3.10
N LEU A 74 -0.64 11.04 1.94
CA LEU A 74 -2.00 11.49 1.63
C LEU A 74 -2.95 10.37 1.16
N VAL A 75 -2.42 9.20 0.80
CA VAL A 75 -3.21 8.05 0.30
C VAL A 75 -2.80 6.75 1.00
N PRO A 76 -2.90 6.68 2.34
CA PRO A 76 -2.33 5.59 3.14
C PRO A 76 -2.95 4.22 2.84
N PHE A 77 -4.16 4.20 2.28
CA PHE A 77 -4.91 2.98 1.95
C PHE A 77 -4.58 2.41 0.57
N ASN A 78 -3.79 3.10 -0.25
CA ASN A 78 -3.44 2.66 -1.59
C ASN A 78 -1.93 2.47 -1.69
N LEU A 79 -1.50 1.35 -2.27
CA LEU A 79 -0.08 1.07 -2.47
C LEU A 79 0.16 0.34 -3.79
N ASP A 80 1.19 0.75 -4.53
CA ASP A 80 1.63 0.04 -5.72
C ASP A 80 2.41 -1.25 -5.36
N ALA A 81 2.27 -2.26 -6.21
CA ALA A 81 2.96 -3.53 -6.08
C ALA A 81 3.22 -4.14 -7.46
N ILE A 82 4.07 -5.17 -7.50
CA ILE A 82 4.27 -6.00 -8.69
C ILE A 82 3.54 -7.32 -8.50
N ARG A 83 2.65 -7.67 -9.43
CA ARG A 83 2.09 -9.03 -9.48
C ARG A 83 3.16 -9.98 -10.02
N ILE A 84 3.57 -10.93 -9.18
CA ILE A 84 4.69 -11.84 -9.45
C ILE A 84 4.43 -12.72 -10.68
N ALA A 85 3.16 -13.11 -10.89
CA ALA A 85 2.79 -14.04 -11.96
C ALA A 85 3.14 -13.53 -13.37
N ASP A 86 3.06 -12.21 -13.62
CA ASP A 86 3.27 -11.61 -14.93
C ASP A 86 4.14 -10.35 -14.91
N GLY A 87 4.70 -9.99 -13.76
CA GLY A 87 5.58 -8.83 -13.59
C GLY A 87 4.88 -7.49 -13.77
N LYS A 88 3.54 -7.45 -13.83
CA LYS A 88 2.81 -6.21 -14.09
C LYS A 88 2.63 -5.37 -12.82
N PRO A 89 2.69 -4.04 -12.93
CA PRO A 89 2.33 -3.16 -11.84
C PRO A 89 0.82 -3.27 -11.55
N VAL A 90 0.49 -3.31 -10.28
CA VAL A 90 -0.88 -3.32 -9.77
C VAL A 90 -1.01 -2.33 -8.63
N MET A 91 -2.22 -1.86 -8.37
CA MET A 91 -2.54 -1.09 -7.17
C MET A 91 -3.27 -2.00 -6.19
N LEU A 92 -2.74 -2.08 -4.98
CA LEU A 92 -3.39 -2.69 -3.83
C LEU A 92 -4.10 -1.60 -3.04
N ARG A 93 -5.27 -1.94 -2.51
CA ARG A 93 -6.06 -1.03 -1.68
C ARG A 93 -6.51 -1.76 -0.43
N LEU A 94 -6.29 -1.13 0.73
CA LEU A 94 -6.88 -1.57 1.99
C LEU A 94 -8.37 -1.28 1.93
N VAL A 95 -9.13 -2.27 2.35
CA VAL A 95 -10.58 -2.22 2.27
C VAL A 95 -11.11 -1.37 3.43
N ASP A 96 -11.95 -0.39 3.09
CA ASP A 96 -12.75 0.32 4.08
C ASP A 96 -13.73 -0.64 4.77
N PRO A 97 -13.98 -0.50 6.08
CA PRO A 97 -14.96 -1.34 6.74
C PRO A 97 -16.36 -1.14 6.12
N PRO A 98 -17.22 -2.17 6.08
CA PRO A 98 -18.56 -2.07 5.50
C PRO A 98 -19.45 -1.00 6.12
N SER A 99 -19.15 -0.56 7.35
CA SER A 99 -19.85 0.56 8.01
C SER A 99 -19.55 1.93 7.38
N ILE A 100 -18.53 2.01 6.51
CA ILE A 100 -18.04 3.26 5.90
C ILE A 100 -18.23 3.24 4.38
N SER A 101 -18.15 2.08 3.72
CA SER A 101 -18.17 1.99 2.25
C SER A 101 -18.72 0.66 1.74
N ASP A 102 -19.47 0.73 0.63
CA ASP A 102 -19.96 -0.41 -0.15
C ASP A 102 -18.98 -0.83 -1.26
N GLU A 103 -17.74 -0.34 -1.25
CA GLU A 103 -16.73 -0.57 -2.29
C GLU A 103 -16.54 -2.07 -2.61
N LEU A 104 -16.56 -2.94 -1.60
CA LEU A 104 -16.47 -4.38 -1.82
C LEU A 104 -17.67 -4.96 -2.55
N GLU A 105 -18.88 -4.52 -2.20
CA GLU A 105 -20.11 -5.00 -2.82
C GLU A 105 -20.16 -4.55 -4.27
N ILE A 106 -19.96 -3.25 -4.51
CA ILE A 106 -19.91 -2.66 -5.86
C ILE A 106 -18.80 -3.32 -6.68
N GLY A 107 -17.60 -3.48 -6.13
CA GLY A 107 -16.47 -4.10 -6.81
C GLY A 107 -16.73 -5.56 -7.21
N ARG A 108 -17.44 -6.33 -6.37
CA ARG A 108 -17.88 -7.69 -6.69
C ARG A 108 -18.93 -7.70 -7.81
N LEU A 109 -19.90 -6.79 -7.76
CA LEU A 109 -20.94 -6.68 -8.80
C LEU A 109 -20.30 -6.37 -10.17
N VAL A 110 -19.39 -5.40 -10.23
CA VAL A 110 -18.69 -5.00 -11.47
C VAL A 110 -17.75 -6.09 -11.98
N SER A 111 -17.19 -6.90 -11.09
CA SER A 111 -16.29 -8.02 -11.46
C SER A 111 -17.03 -9.32 -11.79
N SER A 112 -18.34 -9.40 -11.49
CA SER A 112 -19.16 -10.55 -11.83
C SER A 112 -19.37 -10.64 -13.34
N LYS A 113 -19.58 -11.86 -13.86
CA LYS A 113 -19.77 -12.09 -15.31
C LYS A 113 -21.10 -11.54 -15.84
N ASP A 114 -21.99 -11.07 -14.96
CA ASP A 114 -23.40 -10.79 -15.23
C ASP A 114 -23.72 -9.30 -15.33
N ILE A 115 -22.77 -8.46 -15.78
CA ILE A 115 -23.13 -7.13 -16.30
C ILE A 115 -23.69 -7.26 -17.72
N HIS A 116 -24.87 -7.89 -17.83
CA HIS A 116 -25.71 -7.72 -19.00
C HIS A 116 -26.10 -6.25 -19.06
N PHE A 117 -25.54 -5.49 -20.00
CA PHE A 117 -26.06 -4.16 -20.39
C PHE A 117 -27.42 -4.36 -21.07
N GLY A 118 -28.42 -4.72 -20.27
CA GLY A 118 -29.82 -4.70 -20.64
C GLY A 118 -30.40 -3.30 -20.46
N LEU A 119 -29.78 -2.28 -21.07
CA LEU A 119 -30.54 -1.08 -21.42
C LEU A 119 -31.44 -1.46 -22.60
N SER A 120 -32.50 -2.22 -22.31
CA SER A 120 -33.74 -2.12 -23.07
C SER A 120 -34.35 -0.76 -22.70
N CYS A 121 -33.76 0.31 -23.22
CA CYS A 121 -34.49 1.55 -23.37
C CYS A 121 -35.46 1.32 -24.53
N SER A 122 -36.67 0.90 -24.18
CA SER A 122 -37.83 1.05 -25.05
C SER A 122 -38.98 1.50 -24.18
N CYS A 123 -39.18 2.82 -24.13
CA CYS A 123 -40.53 3.35 -23.91
C CYS A 123 -41.43 2.73 -24.99
N ALA A 124 -42.37 1.89 -24.57
CA ALA A 124 -43.58 1.55 -25.30
C ALA A 124 -44.60 0.96 -24.32
N LEU A 125 -45.32 1.85 -23.64
CA LEU A 125 -46.78 1.84 -23.66
C LEU A 125 -47.21 3.23 -24.14
#